data_AF-A0A7X7PHY3-F1
#
_entry.id   AF-A0A7X7PHY3-F1
#
_cell.length_a   1.000
_cell.length_b   1.000
_cell.length_c   1.000
_cell.angle_alpha   90.00
_cell.angle_beta   90.00
_cell.angle_gamma   90.00
#
_symmetry.space_group_name_H-M   'P 1'
#
loop_
_entity.id
_entity.type
_entity.pdbx_description
1 polymer ?
#
loop_
_entity_poly.entity_id
_entity_poly.type
_entity_poly.pdbx_seq_one_letter_code
_entity_poly.pdbx_strand_id
1 'polypeptide(L)'
;MTQGAEQASPDDDHHIAGSSAHETDGGRVLKHGDAFVVVDRLGEILPGRRGEHGLFYRGTRYISKLRFRFGKRAPMLLCSSVTENNLLLAVDLANPDLRQDGGRIPHGTVHVSRRALLDGATYLERVVLFNYGNDSVRFPLRIELDADYADIFEVRGNRRPRRGERLAPQTTPTSLRLGYEGLDRRTRSTEFSFSER
;
A
#
# COMPACT_ATOMS: atom_id res chain seq x y z
N MET A 1 63.32 -9.82 19.69
CA MET A 1 63.36 -9.53 18.25
C MET A 1 62.98 -10.83 17.56
N THR A 2 61.84 -11.02 16.91
CA THR A 2 60.84 -10.11 16.36
C THR A 2 59.55 -10.93 16.20
N GLN A 3 58.48 -10.55 16.90
CA GLN A 3 57.11 -10.93 16.52
C GLN A 3 56.68 -9.99 15.39
N GLY A 4 56.21 -10.54 14.28
CA GLY A 4 55.73 -9.78 13.14
C GLY A 4 54.83 -10.65 12.29
N ALA A 5 53.55 -10.71 12.67
CA ALA A 5 52.48 -11.21 11.82
C ALA A 5 51.37 -10.17 11.87
N GLU A 6 51.43 -9.21 10.95
CA GLU A 6 50.37 -8.24 10.70
C GLU A 6 49.72 -8.63 9.36
N GLN A 7 48.62 -9.36 9.44
CA GLN A 7 47.71 -9.55 8.31
C GLN A 7 46.60 -8.51 8.44
N ALA A 8 46.73 -7.42 7.70
CA ALA A 8 45.64 -6.48 7.47
C ALA A 8 44.78 -7.02 6.31
N SER A 9 43.50 -7.28 6.58
CA SER A 9 42.47 -7.47 5.57
C SER A 9 41.54 -6.26 5.63
N PRO A 10 41.38 -5.45 4.56
CA PRO A 10 40.31 -4.48 4.49
C PRO A 10 39.27 -4.97 3.48
N ASP A 11 38.13 -5.43 3.97
CA ASP A 11 36.89 -5.34 3.20
C ASP A 11 35.75 -5.19 4.21
N ASP A 12 35.60 -3.95 4.68
CA ASP A 12 34.52 -3.53 5.56
C ASP A 12 33.27 -3.36 4.67
N ASP A 13 32.63 -4.49 4.42
CA ASP A 13 31.40 -4.61 3.65
C ASP A 13 30.28 -3.94 4.46
N HIS A 14 30.09 -2.63 4.24
CA HIS A 14 28.99 -1.85 4.81
C HIS A 14 27.65 -2.29 4.22
N HIS A 15 27.20 -3.48 4.61
CA HIS A 15 25.82 -3.88 4.50
C HIS A 15 25.01 -3.04 5.48
N ILE A 16 24.42 -1.94 4.99
CA ILE A 16 23.31 -1.29 5.68
C ILE A 16 22.12 -2.25 5.55
N ALA A 17 22.07 -3.22 6.47
CA ALA A 17 20.84 -3.91 6.79
C ALA A 17 19.83 -2.83 7.15
N GLY A 18 18.80 -2.67 6.31
CA GLY A 18 17.69 -1.77 6.58
C GLY A 18 17.09 -2.15 7.93
N SER A 19 17.51 -1.42 8.97
CA SER A 19 17.02 -1.56 10.32
C SER A 19 15.51 -1.52 10.26
N SER A 20 14.87 -2.62 10.66
CA SER A 20 13.45 -2.66 10.94
C SER A 20 13.20 -1.74 12.14
N ALA A 21 13.13 -0.45 11.86
CA ALA A 21 12.82 0.58 12.82
C ALA A 21 11.36 0.39 13.24
N HIS A 22 11.20 -0.26 14.39
CA HIS A 22 10.00 -0.19 15.20
C HIS A 22 9.85 1.24 15.72
N GLU A 23 9.19 2.09 14.93
CA GLU A 23 8.70 3.39 15.35
C GLU A 23 7.23 3.47 14.99
N THR A 24 6.43 4.14 15.82
CA THR A 24 5.01 4.39 15.60
C THR A 24 4.83 5.05 14.23
N ASP A 25 4.55 4.26 13.20
CA ASP A 25 4.56 4.71 11.82
C ASP A 25 3.29 5.52 11.55
N GLY A 26 3.30 6.80 11.94
CA GLY A 26 2.14 7.69 11.93
C GLY A 26 1.39 7.60 10.60
N GLY A 27 0.23 6.93 10.63
CA GLY A 27 -0.62 6.75 9.47
C GLY A 27 -0.99 8.09 8.85
N ARG A 28 -1.13 8.12 7.53
CA ARG A 28 -1.65 9.26 6.79
C ARG A 28 -3.17 9.16 6.76
N VAL A 29 -3.84 10.26 7.12
CA VAL A 29 -5.30 10.33 7.17
C VAL A 29 -5.79 11.31 6.13
N LEU A 30 -6.73 10.89 5.29
CA LEU A 30 -7.56 11.78 4.49
C LEU A 30 -8.99 11.71 5.01
N LYS A 31 -9.70 12.83 5.04
CA LYS A 31 -11.09 12.89 5.55
C LYS A 31 -11.96 13.77 4.67
N HIS A 32 -13.16 13.28 4.37
CA HIS A 32 -14.19 14.05 3.68
C HIS A 32 -15.59 13.60 4.12
N GLY A 33 -16.36 14.50 4.71
CA GLY A 33 -17.70 14.18 5.25
C GLY A 33 -17.68 13.03 6.25
N ASP A 34 -18.51 12.01 6.00
CA ASP A 34 -18.67 10.78 6.80
C ASP A 34 -17.59 9.71 6.53
N ALA A 35 -16.63 10.00 5.65
CA ALA A 35 -15.59 9.08 5.24
C ALA A 35 -14.21 9.55 5.69
N PHE A 36 -13.35 8.57 6.01
CA PHE A 36 -11.93 8.79 6.20
C PHE A 36 -11.15 7.57 5.74
N VAL A 37 -9.93 7.77 5.28
CA VAL A 37 -9.00 6.68 4.95
C VAL A 37 -7.74 6.84 5.78
N VAL A 38 -7.25 5.72 6.31
CA VAL A 38 -5.98 5.63 7.03
C VAL A 38 -5.06 4.69 6.24
N VAL A 39 -3.90 5.19 5.86
CA VAL A 39 -2.86 4.44 5.13
C VAL A 39 -1.51 4.58 5.83
N ASP A 40 -0.56 3.69 5.54
CA ASP A 40 0.82 3.85 6.00
C ASP A 40 1.60 4.92 5.20
N ARG A 41 2.90 5.10 5.50
CA ARG A 41 3.74 6.05 4.75
C ARG A 41 3.90 5.70 3.27
N LEU A 42 3.77 4.43 2.90
CA LEU A 42 3.83 4.00 1.50
C LEU A 42 2.53 4.29 0.77
N GLY A 43 1.46 4.73 1.45
CA GLY A 43 0.12 4.86 0.89
C GLY A 43 -0.56 3.50 0.73
N GLU A 44 -0.19 2.50 1.53
CA GLU A 44 -0.82 1.18 1.55
C GLU A 44 -1.84 1.07 2.68
N ILE A 45 -2.92 0.35 2.40
CA ILE A 45 -3.84 -0.18 3.41
C ILE A 45 -3.40 -1.61 3.68
N LEU A 46 -2.91 -1.84 4.89
CA LEU A 46 -2.46 -3.16 5.35
C LEU A 46 -3.29 -3.57 6.57
N PRO A 47 -3.71 -4.84 6.66
CA PRO A 47 -4.23 -5.37 7.92
C PRO A 47 -3.10 -5.40 8.96
N GLY A 48 -2.93 -4.31 9.71
CA GLY A 48 -1.94 -4.17 10.77
C GLY A 48 -2.38 -4.82 12.08
N ARG A 49 -1.47 -4.91 13.06
CA ARG A 49 -1.75 -5.50 14.39
C ARG A 49 -2.91 -4.84 15.15
N ARG A 50 -3.17 -3.56 14.90
CA ARG A 50 -4.33 -2.81 15.45
C ARG A 50 -5.46 -2.59 14.44
N GLY A 51 -5.29 -3.08 13.20
CA GLY A 51 -6.30 -2.94 12.14
C GLY A 51 -6.63 -1.50 11.73
N GLU A 52 -5.81 -0.51 12.10
CA GLU A 52 -6.16 0.91 11.99
C GLU A 52 -6.29 1.40 10.54
N HIS A 53 -5.62 0.73 9.59
CA HIS A 53 -5.67 1.12 8.18
C HIS A 53 -6.97 0.67 7.53
N GLY A 54 -7.47 1.51 6.63
CA GLY A 54 -8.66 1.23 5.86
C GLY A 54 -9.38 2.48 5.39
N LEU A 55 -10.27 2.30 4.41
CA LEU A 55 -11.28 3.30 4.09
C LEU A 55 -12.53 3.01 4.89
N PHE A 56 -12.94 3.97 5.70
CA PHE A 56 -14.11 3.90 6.56
C PHE A 56 -15.18 4.85 6.05
N TYR A 57 -16.41 4.39 6.05
CA TYR A 57 -17.58 5.21 5.76
C TYR A 57 -18.68 4.86 6.76
N ARG A 58 -19.18 5.86 7.49
CA ARG A 58 -20.22 5.70 8.52
C ARG A 58 -19.92 4.59 9.54
N GLY A 59 -18.65 4.50 9.95
CA GLY A 59 -18.21 3.55 10.99
C GLY A 59 -17.96 2.11 10.51
N THR A 60 -18.04 1.83 9.21
CA THR A 60 -17.69 0.53 8.62
C THR A 60 -16.49 0.65 7.69
N ARG A 61 -15.55 -0.28 7.75
CA ARG A 61 -14.39 -0.38 6.86
C ARG A 61 -14.78 -1.04 5.54
N TYR A 62 -14.75 -0.28 4.45
CA TYR A 62 -15.07 -0.76 3.10
C TYR A 62 -13.84 -1.19 2.30
N ILE A 63 -12.66 -0.64 2.59
CA ILE A 63 -11.39 -1.09 2.00
C ILE A 63 -10.48 -1.52 3.15
N SER A 64 -10.10 -2.80 3.16
CA SER A 64 -9.24 -3.40 4.19
C SER A 64 -7.86 -3.75 3.67
N LYS A 65 -7.64 -3.70 2.36
CA LYS A 65 -6.32 -3.84 1.73
C LYS A 65 -6.21 -2.99 0.47
N LEU A 66 -5.06 -2.34 0.32
CA LEU A 66 -4.58 -1.64 -0.86
C LEU A 66 -3.06 -1.71 -0.84
N ARG A 67 -2.44 -2.49 -1.72
CA ARG A 67 -0.97 -2.62 -1.78
C ARG A 67 -0.47 -2.44 -3.19
N PHE A 68 0.67 -1.77 -3.33
CA PHE A 68 1.31 -1.53 -4.61
C PHE A 68 2.65 -2.27 -4.66
N ARG A 69 2.88 -3.11 -5.68
CA ARG A 69 4.05 -4.00 -5.72
C ARG A 69 4.68 -4.09 -7.09
N PHE A 70 6.01 -4.17 -7.09
CA PHE A 70 6.81 -4.61 -8.23
C PHE A 70 6.94 -6.14 -8.18
N GLY A 71 6.00 -6.83 -8.83
CA GLY A 71 5.85 -8.28 -8.74
C GLY A 71 5.54 -8.72 -7.32
N LYS A 72 6.52 -9.32 -6.65
CA LYS A 72 6.40 -9.74 -5.24
C LYS A 72 7.09 -8.76 -4.27
N ARG A 73 7.81 -7.75 -4.77
CA ARG A 73 8.65 -6.87 -3.96
C ARG A 73 7.94 -5.57 -3.60
N ALA A 74 8.21 -5.09 -2.39
CA ALA A 74 7.78 -3.77 -1.93
C ALA A 74 8.50 -2.67 -2.71
N PRO A 75 7.84 -1.53 -2.98
CA PRO A 75 8.53 -0.33 -3.40
C PRO A 75 9.42 0.22 -2.26
N MET A 76 10.40 1.04 -2.63
CA MET A 76 11.20 1.82 -1.70
C MET A 76 10.57 3.20 -1.52
N LEU A 77 10.40 3.65 -0.28
CA LEU A 77 9.85 4.96 0.01
C LEU A 77 10.90 6.06 -0.24
N LEU A 78 10.57 7.07 -1.04
CA LEU A 78 11.40 8.27 -1.22
C LEU A 78 10.83 9.44 -0.41
N CYS A 79 9.53 9.70 -0.55
CA CYS A 79 8.84 10.79 0.15
C CYS A 79 7.37 10.42 0.40
N SER A 80 6.82 10.91 1.52
CA SER A 80 5.39 10.75 1.85
C SER A 80 4.89 11.93 2.67
N SER A 81 4.00 12.71 2.07
CA SER A 81 3.41 13.89 2.67
C SER A 81 1.89 13.91 2.49
N VAL A 82 1.23 14.61 3.40
CA VAL A 82 -0.18 14.97 3.29
C VAL A 82 -0.24 16.49 3.36
N THR A 83 -1.00 17.13 2.47
CA THR A 83 -1.20 18.58 2.48
C THR A 83 -1.82 19.02 3.82
N GLU A 84 -1.58 20.26 4.27
CA GLU A 84 -2.01 20.77 5.58
C GLU A 84 -3.49 20.52 5.94
N ASN A 85 -4.38 20.43 4.95
CA ASN A 85 -5.81 20.19 5.14
C ASN A 85 -6.24 18.71 5.08
N ASN A 86 -5.30 17.75 5.05
CA ASN A 86 -5.59 16.32 4.90
C ASN A 86 -6.40 15.97 3.63
N LEU A 87 -6.24 16.76 2.57
CA LEU A 87 -7.00 16.60 1.32
C LEU A 87 -6.26 15.74 0.30
N LEU A 88 -4.94 15.88 0.20
CA LEU A 88 -4.13 15.22 -0.80
C LEU A 88 -2.96 14.48 -0.13
N LEU A 89 -2.88 13.19 -0.40
CA LEU A 89 -1.74 12.32 -0.14
C LEU A 89 -0.78 12.37 -1.33
N ALA A 90 0.49 12.64 -1.08
CA ALA A 90 1.56 12.57 -2.05
C ALA A 90 2.63 11.58 -1.58
N VAL A 91 2.78 10.48 -2.31
CA VAL A 91 3.81 9.47 -2.06
C VAL A 91 4.65 9.29 -3.31
N ASP A 92 5.96 9.42 -3.16
CA ASP A 92 6.94 9.14 -4.21
C ASP A 92 7.77 7.93 -3.79
N LEU A 93 7.88 6.99 -4.72
CA LEU A 93 8.47 5.66 -4.50
C LEU A 93 9.49 5.34 -5.59
N ALA A 94 10.37 4.40 -5.30
CA ALA A 94 11.27 3.79 -6.27
C ALA A 94 11.05 2.27 -6.35
N ASN A 95 11.37 1.67 -7.50
CA ASN A 95 11.51 0.22 -7.55
C ASN A 95 12.70 -0.24 -6.69
N PRO A 96 12.60 -1.40 -6.03
CA PRO A 96 13.77 -2.07 -5.48
C PRO A 96 14.58 -2.71 -6.61
N ASP A 97 15.69 -3.37 -6.29
CA ASP A 97 16.37 -4.22 -7.26
C ASP A 97 15.39 -5.29 -7.76
N LEU A 98 15.22 -5.39 -9.09
CA LEU A 98 14.37 -6.41 -9.73
C LEU A 98 15.24 -7.31 -10.62
N ARG A 99 14.86 -8.59 -10.68
CA ARG A 99 15.37 -9.54 -11.68
C ARG A 99 14.16 -10.04 -12.46
N GLN A 100 14.21 -9.90 -13.78
CA GLN A 100 13.18 -10.36 -14.72
C GLN A 100 13.86 -11.08 -15.89
N ASP A 101 13.09 -11.74 -16.75
CA ASP A 101 13.61 -12.53 -17.87
C ASP A 101 14.48 -11.69 -18.84
N GLY A 102 14.28 -10.37 -18.87
CA GLY A 102 15.08 -9.41 -19.64
C GLY A 102 16.30 -8.82 -18.92
N GLY A 103 16.66 -9.31 -17.72
CA GLY A 103 17.83 -8.86 -16.96
C GLY A 103 17.52 -8.21 -15.61
N ARG A 104 18.53 -7.55 -15.05
CA ARG A 104 18.42 -6.82 -13.78
C ARG A 104 17.92 -5.40 -14.05
N ILE A 105 16.94 -4.96 -13.27
CA ILE A 105 16.55 -3.55 -13.17
C ILE A 105 17.08 -3.05 -11.83
N PRO A 106 18.10 -2.18 -11.80
CA PRO A 106 18.63 -1.62 -10.56
C PRO A 106 17.55 -0.89 -9.77
N HIS A 107 17.67 -0.86 -8.45
CA HIS A 107 16.79 -0.03 -7.62
C HIS A 107 16.86 1.44 -8.07
N GLY A 108 15.76 2.19 -7.92
CA GLY A 108 15.72 3.61 -8.30
C GLY A 108 15.59 3.91 -9.80
N THR A 109 15.67 2.89 -10.68
CA THR A 109 15.50 3.05 -12.13
C THR A 109 14.11 3.57 -12.51
N VAL A 110 13.09 3.12 -11.78
CA VAL A 110 11.69 3.47 -11.98
C VAL A 110 11.19 4.24 -10.77
N HIS A 111 10.81 5.49 -11.01
CA HIS A 111 10.11 6.32 -10.05
C HIS A 111 8.60 6.13 -10.18
N VAL A 112 7.89 6.11 -9.06
CA VAL A 112 6.43 6.02 -9.00
C VAL A 112 5.91 7.19 -8.19
N SER A 113 5.13 8.05 -8.83
CA SER A 113 4.41 9.13 -8.16
C SER A 113 2.96 8.71 -7.95
N ARG A 114 2.57 8.57 -6.67
CA ARG A 114 1.21 8.26 -6.23
C ARG A 114 0.60 9.51 -5.61
N ARG A 115 -0.55 9.94 -6.13
CA ARG A 115 -1.31 11.09 -5.63
C ARG A 115 -2.73 10.64 -5.36
N ALA A 116 -3.22 10.81 -4.14
CA ALA A 116 -4.55 10.37 -3.77
C ALA A 116 -5.33 11.40 -2.97
N LEU A 117 -6.65 11.44 -3.18
CA LEU A 117 -7.58 12.26 -2.44
C LEU A 117 -8.83 11.47 -2.08
N LEU A 118 -9.58 11.95 -1.09
CA LEU A 118 -10.86 11.39 -0.69
C LEU A 118 -11.98 12.38 -1.02
N ASP A 119 -12.94 11.96 -1.84
CA ASP A 119 -14.16 12.71 -2.17
C ASP A 119 -15.39 11.88 -1.79
N GLY A 120 -16.06 12.29 -0.73
CA GLY A 120 -17.07 11.46 -0.06
C GLY A 120 -16.51 10.10 0.31
N ALA A 121 -17.18 9.02 -0.09
CA ALA A 121 -16.71 7.64 0.12
C ALA A 121 -15.77 7.14 -1.00
N THR A 122 -15.39 7.98 -1.95
CA THR A 122 -14.57 7.62 -3.10
C THR A 122 -13.12 8.02 -2.88
N TYR A 123 -12.23 7.02 -2.83
CA TYR A 123 -10.78 7.24 -2.82
C TYR A 123 -10.26 7.24 -4.25
N LEU A 124 -9.79 8.41 -4.70
CA LEU A 124 -9.25 8.61 -6.03
C LEU A 124 -7.72 8.61 -5.95
N GLU A 125 -7.08 7.70 -6.69
CA GLU A 125 -5.63 7.62 -6.74
C GLU A 125 -5.11 7.66 -8.19
N ARG A 126 -4.13 8.51 -8.44
CA ARG A 126 -3.36 8.58 -9.67
C ARG A 126 -1.96 8.02 -9.42
N VAL A 127 -1.57 7.04 -10.23
CA VAL A 127 -0.23 6.45 -10.22
C VAL A 127 0.46 6.76 -11.54
N VAL A 128 1.64 7.37 -11.48
CA VAL A 128 2.46 7.69 -12.65
C VAL A 128 3.82 7.04 -12.49
N LEU A 129 4.27 6.31 -13.51
CA LEU A 129 5.57 5.65 -13.53
C LEU A 129 6.51 6.40 -14.48
N PHE A 130 7.74 6.63 -14.05
CA PHE A 130 8.80 7.24 -14.86
C PHE A 130 9.99 6.29 -14.89
N ASN A 131 10.47 5.97 -16.10
CA ASN A 131 11.71 5.23 -16.29
C ASN A 131 12.85 6.23 -16.48
N TYR A 132 13.81 6.26 -15.54
CA TYR A 132 15.03 7.06 -15.61
C TYR A 132 16.24 6.24 -16.09
N GLY A 133 16.04 4.96 -16.42
CA GLY A 133 17.05 4.13 -17.05
C GLY A 133 17.24 4.42 -18.53
N ASN A 134 18.36 3.96 -19.08
CA ASN A 134 18.68 4.11 -20.50
C ASN A 134 17.92 3.14 -21.41
N ASP A 135 17.41 2.04 -20.84
CA ASP A 135 16.77 0.96 -21.58
C ASP A 135 15.29 0.83 -21.20
N SER A 136 14.50 0.22 -22.10
CA SER A 136 13.12 -0.17 -21.79
C SER A 136 13.10 -1.22 -20.68
N VAL A 137 12.26 -1.01 -19.66
CA VAL A 137 12.09 -1.93 -18.55
C VAL A 137 10.76 -2.66 -18.63
N ARG A 138 10.76 -3.96 -18.32
CA ARG A 138 9.54 -4.78 -18.22
C ARG A 138 9.50 -5.46 -16.86
N PHE A 139 8.41 -5.26 -16.14
CA PHE A 139 8.16 -5.89 -14.85
C PHE A 139 6.66 -6.05 -14.60
N PRO A 140 6.23 -7.07 -13.83
CA PRO A 140 4.85 -7.18 -13.41
C PRO A 140 4.54 -6.11 -12.36
N LEU A 141 3.51 -5.31 -12.58
CA LEU A 141 2.92 -4.46 -11.56
C LEU A 141 1.75 -5.18 -10.90
N ARG A 142 1.66 -5.15 -9.58
CA ARG A 142 0.54 -5.75 -8.84
C ARG A 142 -0.09 -4.75 -7.89
N ILE A 143 -1.41 -4.71 -7.91
CA ILE A 143 -2.23 -4.01 -6.94
C ILE A 143 -3.06 -5.06 -6.21
N GLU A 144 -2.89 -5.15 -4.88
CA GLU A 144 -3.68 -6.08 -4.05
C GLU A 144 -4.79 -5.31 -3.35
N LEU A 145 -6.02 -5.81 -3.45
CA LEU A 145 -7.23 -5.16 -2.94
C LEU A 145 -8.05 -6.13 -2.10
N ASP A 146 -8.68 -5.64 -1.04
CA ASP A 146 -9.65 -6.41 -0.23
C ASP A 146 -10.65 -5.47 0.46
N ALA A 147 -11.81 -6.02 0.78
CA ALA A 147 -12.89 -5.38 1.52
C ALA A 147 -13.43 -6.37 2.57
N ASP A 148 -13.56 -5.94 3.81
CA ASP A 148 -13.99 -6.83 4.91
C ASP A 148 -15.28 -6.43 5.62
N TYR A 149 -15.74 -5.18 5.43
CA TYR A 149 -16.97 -4.64 6.03
C TYR A 149 -16.98 -4.72 7.55
N ALA A 150 -15.81 -4.69 8.18
CA ALA A 150 -15.69 -4.68 9.63
C ALA A 150 -16.11 -3.31 10.18
N ASP A 151 -16.97 -3.28 11.20
CA ASP A 151 -17.25 -2.02 11.89
C ASP A 151 -16.09 -1.55 12.77
N ILE A 152 -16.15 -0.31 13.24
CA ILE A 152 -15.08 0.29 14.03
C ILE A 152 -14.81 -0.44 15.36
N PHE A 153 -15.80 -1.13 15.92
CA PHE A 153 -15.62 -1.93 17.13
C PHE A 153 -14.86 -3.22 16.80
N GLU A 154 -15.20 -3.90 15.71
CA GLU A 154 -14.44 -5.05 15.18
C GLU A 154 -12.98 -4.69 14.93
N VAL A 155 -12.74 -3.55 14.28
CA VAL A 155 -11.39 -3.04 14.00
C VAL A 155 -10.61 -2.76 15.29
N ARG A 156 -11.29 -2.28 16.34
CA ARG A 156 -10.70 -2.04 17.67
C ARG A 156 -10.53 -3.30 18.52
N GLY A 157 -10.85 -4.48 17.97
CA GLY A 157 -10.59 -5.78 18.59
C GLY A 157 -11.82 -6.48 19.17
N ASN A 158 -13.02 -5.89 19.10
CA ASN A 158 -14.23 -6.59 19.52
C ASN A 158 -14.52 -7.75 18.56
N ARG A 159 -14.67 -8.96 19.09
CA ARG A 159 -15.06 -10.11 18.28
C ARG A 159 -16.58 -10.18 18.16
N ARG A 160 -17.08 -10.18 16.92
CA ARG A 160 -18.49 -10.46 16.68
C ARG A 160 -18.76 -11.97 16.80
N PRO A 161 -19.83 -12.39 17.47
CA PRO A 161 -20.24 -13.80 17.48
C PRO A 161 -20.58 -14.33 16.09
N ARG A 162 -21.12 -13.46 15.22
CA ARG A 162 -21.51 -13.78 13.84
C ARG A 162 -21.22 -12.62 12.91
N ARG A 163 -20.84 -12.94 11.67
CA ARG A 163 -20.74 -12.00 10.56
C ARG A 163 -21.71 -12.42 9.45
N GLY A 164 -21.97 -11.50 8.54
CA GLY A 164 -22.59 -11.79 7.26
C GLY A 164 -21.63 -12.53 6.32
N GLU A 165 -22.00 -12.59 5.05
CA GLU A 165 -21.29 -13.38 4.05
C GLU A 165 -20.57 -12.49 3.03
N ARG A 166 -19.31 -12.80 2.72
CA ARG A 166 -18.62 -12.18 1.59
C ARG A 166 -19.14 -12.81 0.30
N LEU A 167 -19.60 -11.98 -0.62
CA LEU A 167 -20.07 -12.43 -1.92
C LEU A 167 -18.89 -12.70 -2.86
N ALA A 168 -19.12 -13.52 -3.87
CA ALA A 168 -18.11 -13.80 -4.90
C ALA A 168 -17.64 -12.48 -5.57
N PRO A 169 -16.32 -12.25 -5.70
CA PRO A 169 -15.80 -11.10 -6.41
C PRO A 169 -16.30 -11.07 -7.87
N GLN A 170 -16.68 -9.90 -8.34
CA GLN A 170 -17.02 -9.67 -9.74
C GLN A 170 -15.90 -8.85 -10.39
N THR A 171 -15.28 -9.39 -11.44
CA THR A 171 -14.16 -8.76 -12.12
C THR A 171 -14.49 -8.47 -13.58
N THR A 172 -14.00 -7.33 -14.06
CA THR A 172 -13.94 -6.97 -15.48
C THR A 172 -12.49 -6.61 -15.83
N PRO A 173 -12.15 -6.35 -17.10
CA PRO A 173 -10.80 -5.87 -17.46
C PRO A 173 -10.37 -4.59 -16.74
N THR A 174 -11.33 -3.75 -16.31
CA THR A 174 -11.07 -2.43 -15.73
C THR A 174 -11.76 -2.21 -14.39
N SER A 175 -12.32 -3.25 -13.76
CA SER A 175 -12.93 -3.11 -12.44
C SER A 175 -12.93 -4.39 -11.61
N LEU A 176 -13.01 -4.19 -10.30
CA LEU A 176 -13.22 -5.22 -9.29
C LEU A 176 -14.32 -4.75 -8.35
N ARG A 177 -15.38 -5.54 -8.19
CA ARG A 177 -16.40 -5.34 -7.16
C ARG A 177 -16.32 -6.45 -6.12
N LEU A 178 -16.21 -6.04 -4.86
CA LEU A 178 -16.28 -6.92 -3.70
C LEU A 178 -17.62 -6.67 -3.00
N GLY A 179 -18.35 -7.73 -2.67
CA GLY A 179 -19.68 -7.63 -2.05
C GLY A 179 -19.74 -8.30 -0.68
N TYR A 180 -20.69 -7.87 0.14
CA TYR A 180 -20.97 -8.46 1.45
C TYR A 180 -22.46 -8.33 1.79
N GLU A 181 -23.10 -9.45 2.11
CA GLU A 181 -24.46 -9.47 2.64
C GLU A 181 -24.40 -9.49 4.17
N GLY A 182 -24.90 -8.43 4.80
CA GLY A 182 -24.96 -8.35 6.26
C GLY A 182 -26.06 -9.24 6.86
N LEU A 183 -26.01 -9.45 8.17
CA LEU A 183 -27.06 -10.17 8.91
C LEU A 183 -28.43 -9.47 8.83
N ASP A 184 -28.43 -8.19 8.46
CA ASP A 184 -29.59 -7.37 8.16
C ASP A 184 -30.17 -7.60 6.75
N ARG A 185 -29.63 -8.57 5.99
CA ARG A 185 -29.94 -8.85 4.58
C ARG A 185 -29.73 -7.65 3.66
N ARG A 186 -28.88 -6.70 4.08
CA ARG A 186 -28.47 -5.58 3.22
C ARG A 186 -27.13 -5.91 2.58
N THR A 187 -27.09 -5.79 1.26
CA THR A 187 -25.85 -5.90 0.49
C THR A 187 -25.07 -4.59 0.58
N ARG A 188 -23.77 -4.71 0.84
CA ARG A 188 -22.77 -3.63 0.79
C ARG A 188 -21.76 -4.02 -0.27
N SER A 189 -21.26 -3.05 -1.02
CA SER A 189 -20.26 -3.29 -2.05
C SER A 189 -19.20 -2.21 -2.11
N THR A 190 -17.99 -2.60 -2.43
CA THR A 190 -16.85 -1.74 -2.75
C THR A 190 -16.46 -2.00 -4.18
N GLU A 191 -16.37 -0.94 -4.98
CA GLU A 191 -15.97 -1.01 -6.39
C GLU A 191 -14.63 -0.29 -6.58
N PHE A 192 -13.72 -0.98 -7.26
CA PHE A 192 -12.45 -0.44 -7.72
C PHE A 192 -12.52 -0.35 -9.23
N SER A 193 -12.29 0.84 -9.76
CA SER A 193 -12.28 1.10 -11.20
C SER A 193 -10.90 1.58 -11.63
N PHE A 194 -10.41 1.07 -12.75
CA PHE A 194 -9.10 1.37 -13.31
C PHE A 194 -9.28 1.99 -14.69
N SER A 195 -8.49 3.02 -14.98
CA SER A 195 -8.47 3.67 -16.28
C SER A 195 -7.07 4.13 -16.59
N GLU A 196 -6.64 3.92 -17.83
CA GLU A 196 -5.50 4.64 -18.39
C GLU A 196 -5.97 6.05 -18.77
N ARG A 197 -5.15 7.06 -18.49
CA ARG A 197 -5.42 8.43 -18.92
C ARG A 197 -4.37 8.85 -19.93
#